data_AF-J9DS90-F1
#
_entry.id   AF-J9DS90-F1
#
_cell.length_a   1.000
_cell.length_b   1.000
_cell.length_c   1.000
_cell.angle_alpha   90.00
_cell.angle_beta   90.00
_cell.angle_gamma   90.00
#
_symmetry.space_group_name_H-M   'P 1'
#
loop_
_entity.id
_entity.type
_entity.pdbx_description
1 polymer ?
#
loop_
_entity_poly.entity_id
_entity_poly.type
_entity_poly.pdbx_seq_one_letter_code
_entity_poly.pdbx_strand_id
1 'polypeptide(L)'
;MPHQLTASLEINGDLLKYQQMAKFSCHDLQEWLYGSESIQFKNKIFEILRNDNVFVRNWRILTMNESRQICNQRWKQLLKYNFITFDGLKTDPEKFVDFTEVLESYDQSLATKFYISAIFYVTVLSMGTDRHHQILEKCINNK
;
A
#
# COMPACT_ATOMS: atom_id res chain seq x y z
N MET A 1 -5.76 19.75 24.15
CA MET A 1 -4.43 19.19 24.49
C MET A 1 -3.81 18.65 23.21
N PRO A 2 -2.96 19.41 22.49
CA PRO A 2 -2.34 18.92 21.27
C PRO A 2 -1.01 18.23 21.64
N HIS A 3 -0.98 16.90 21.58
CA HIS A 3 0.27 16.17 21.56
C HIS A 3 0.91 16.37 20.18
N GLN A 4 1.82 17.35 20.11
CA GLN A 4 2.78 17.43 19.03
C GLN A 4 3.73 16.23 19.17
N LEU A 5 3.54 15.23 18.32
CA LEU A 5 4.57 14.22 18.05
C LEU A 5 5.65 14.88 17.17
N THR A 6 6.47 15.73 17.77
CA THR A 6 7.82 15.97 17.27
C THR A 6 8.62 14.69 17.52
N ALA A 7 8.43 13.70 16.65
CA ALA A 7 9.39 12.62 16.50
C ALA A 7 10.60 13.23 15.76
N SER A 8 11.37 14.07 16.46
CA SER A 8 12.81 14.11 16.18
C SER A 8 13.28 12.69 16.48
N LEU A 9 13.46 11.88 15.43
CA LEU A 9 14.32 10.71 15.49
C LEU A 9 15.65 11.21 16.06
N GLU A 10 15.84 11.10 17.38
CA GLU A 10 17.17 11.04 17.93
C GLU A 10 17.80 9.84 17.22
N ILE A 11 18.57 10.13 16.17
CA ILE A 11 19.41 9.14 15.53
C ILE A 11 20.33 8.68 16.66
N ASN A 12 20.01 7.53 17.23
CA ASN A 12 20.78 6.94 18.30
C ASN A 12 22.24 6.91 17.83
N GLY A 13 23.15 7.55 18.58
CA GLY A 13 24.54 7.73 18.16
C GLY A 13 25.24 6.41 17.79
N ASP A 14 24.80 5.30 18.39
CA ASP A 14 25.26 3.96 18.07
C ASP A 14 24.82 3.51 16.66
N LEU A 15 23.61 3.85 16.22
CA LEU A 15 23.14 3.54 14.87
C LEU A 15 23.94 4.32 13.81
N LEU A 16 24.20 5.60 14.09
CA LEU A 16 25.00 6.44 13.19
C LEU A 16 26.42 5.89 13.02
N LYS A 17 27.03 5.41 14.11
CA LYS A 17 28.34 4.74 14.08
C LYS A 17 28.34 3.57 13.09
N TYR A 18 27.32 2.70 13.11
CA TYR A 18 27.24 1.58 12.17
C TYR A 18 26.93 2.02 10.73
N GLN A 19 26.09 3.05 10.54
CA GLN A 19 25.82 3.61 9.20
C GLN A 19 27.07 4.17 8.55
N GLN A 20 27.94 4.83 9.32
CA GLN A 20 29.22 5.36 8.83
C GLN A 20 30.26 4.28 8.49
N MET A 21 30.09 3.04 8.99
CA MET A 21 30.97 1.92 8.63
C MET A 21 30.67 1.36 7.23
N ALA A 22 29.55 1.72 6.61
CA ALA A 22 29.20 1.28 5.27
C ALA A 22 30.23 1.79 4.25
N LYS A 23 30.79 0.87 3.46
CA LYS A 23 31.76 1.19 2.39
C LYS A 23 31.11 1.51 1.05
N PHE A 24 29.78 1.59 1.01
CA PHE A 24 28.98 1.84 -0.18
C PHE A 24 27.80 2.77 0.17
N SER A 25 27.27 3.44 -0.85
CA SER A 25 26.06 4.27 -0.73
C SER A 25 24.82 3.37 -0.60
N CYS A 26 24.06 3.53 0.49
CA CYS A 26 22.80 2.82 0.66
C CYS A 26 21.78 3.20 -0.43
N HIS A 27 21.81 4.46 -0.87
CA HIS A 27 20.99 4.93 -1.98
C HIS A 27 21.31 4.17 -3.27
N ASP A 28 22.60 4.04 -3.62
CA ASP A 28 23.03 3.38 -4.86
C ASP A 28 22.69 1.89 -4.82
N LEU A 29 22.82 1.24 -3.65
CA LEU A 29 22.39 -0.14 -3.48
C LEU A 29 20.87 -0.29 -3.66
N GLN A 30 20.08 0.63 -3.09
CA GLN A 30 18.63 0.60 -3.21
C GLN A 30 18.19 0.79 -4.67
N GLU A 31 18.77 1.78 -5.36
CA GLU A 31 18.51 2.02 -6.79
C GLU A 31 18.94 0.83 -7.65
N TRP A 32 20.07 0.19 -7.33
CA TRP A 32 20.52 -1.01 -8.04
C TRP A 32 19.59 -2.22 -7.82
N LEU A 33 19.04 -2.39 -6.62
CA LEU A 33 18.15 -3.51 -6.30
C LEU A 33 16.75 -3.37 -6.89
N TYR A 34 16.18 -2.15 -6.81
CA TYR A 34 14.75 -1.94 -7.08
C TYR A 34 14.49 -1.08 -8.32
N GLY A 35 15.47 -0.31 -8.79
CA GLY A 35 15.26 0.69 -9.84
C GLY A 35 14.62 1.97 -9.30
N SER A 36 14.96 3.09 -9.94
CA SER A 36 14.50 4.42 -9.51
C SER A 36 12.99 4.63 -9.67
N GLU A 37 12.36 4.05 -10.70
CA GLU A 37 10.91 4.17 -10.91
C GLU A 37 10.11 3.50 -9.78
N SER A 38 10.45 2.25 -9.42
CA SER A 38 9.82 1.54 -8.30
C SER A 38 9.99 2.26 -6.98
N ILE A 39 11.19 2.79 -6.70
CA ILE A 39 11.45 3.57 -5.48
C ILE A 39 10.57 4.82 -5.46
N GLN A 40 10.49 5.57 -6.55
CA GLN A 40 9.67 6.78 -6.64
C GLN A 40 8.18 6.45 -6.48
N PHE A 41 7.70 5.37 -7.09
CA PHE A 41 6.33 4.93 -6.99
C PHE A 41 5.96 4.51 -5.55
N LYS A 42 6.78 3.66 -4.91
CA LYS A 42 6.59 3.26 -3.51
C LYS A 42 6.61 4.46 -2.56
N ASN A 43 7.59 5.37 -2.74
CA ASN A 43 7.69 6.59 -1.93
C ASN A 43 6.45 7.47 -2.07
N LYS A 44 5.92 7.64 -3.29
CA LYS A 44 4.68 8.39 -3.53
C LYS A 44 3.49 7.78 -2.78
N ILE A 45 3.35 6.45 -2.81
CA ILE A 45 2.29 5.77 -2.06
C ILE A 45 2.49 6.00 -0.55
N PHE A 46 3.69 5.77 -0.02
CA PHE A 46 3.98 5.98 1.39
C PHE A 46 3.71 7.41 1.86
N GLU A 47 4.07 8.42 1.06
CA GLU A 47 3.77 9.83 1.38
C GLU A 47 2.27 10.09 1.45
N ILE A 48 1.47 9.54 0.52
CA ILE A 48 0.01 9.67 0.57
C ILE A 48 -0.56 8.97 1.81
N LEU A 49 -0.12 7.74 2.10
CA LEU A 49 -0.58 6.99 3.27
C LEU A 49 -0.16 7.66 4.59
N ARG A 50 1.03 8.27 4.65
CA ARG A 50 1.54 8.98 5.83
C ARG A 50 0.73 10.23 6.14
N ASN A 51 0.31 10.95 5.12
CA ASN A 51 -0.38 12.24 5.26
C ASN A 51 -1.91 12.11 5.39
N ASP A 52 -2.48 10.93 5.14
CA ASP A 52 -3.91 10.66 5.31
C ASP A 52 -4.22 10.07 6.69
N ASN A 53 -5.02 10.79 7.46
CA ASN A 53 -5.45 10.43 8.81
C ASN A 53 -6.12 9.04 8.91
N VAL A 54 -6.74 8.54 7.84
CA VAL A 54 -7.37 7.20 7.83
C VAL A 54 -6.32 6.08 7.96
N PHE A 55 -5.08 6.34 7.54
CA PHE A 55 -3.98 5.38 7.58
C PHE A 55 -3.06 5.57 8.78
N VAL A 56 -3.33 6.56 9.66
CA VAL A 56 -2.61 6.68 10.93
C VAL A 56 -2.83 5.40 11.76
N ARG A 57 -1.74 4.83 12.26
CA ARG A 57 -1.77 3.61 13.07
C ARG A 57 -1.99 3.94 14.53
N ASN A 58 -2.91 3.18 15.13
CA ASN A 58 -3.06 3.10 16.58
C ASN A 58 -2.55 1.73 17.01
N TRP A 59 -1.55 1.69 17.88
CA TRP A 59 -0.88 0.47 18.33
C TRP A 59 -1.62 -0.25 19.47
N ARG A 60 -2.85 0.17 19.79
CA ARG A 60 -3.70 -0.55 20.73
C ARG A 60 -4.14 -1.90 20.18
N ILE A 61 -4.43 -2.83 21.08
CA ILE A 61 -5.07 -4.10 20.73
C ILE A 61 -6.50 -3.79 20.26
N LEU A 62 -6.84 -4.22 19.05
CA LEU A 62 -8.17 -4.06 18.46
C LEU A 62 -8.98 -5.34 18.66
N THR A 63 -10.28 -5.18 18.88
CA THR A 63 -11.21 -6.29 18.69
C THR A 63 -11.33 -6.64 17.20
N MET A 64 -11.81 -7.85 16.90
CA MET A 64 -12.01 -8.29 15.51
C MET A 64 -12.95 -7.35 14.73
N ASN A 65 -14.02 -6.84 15.37
CA ASN A 65 -14.96 -5.94 14.72
C ASN A 65 -14.34 -4.57 14.43
N GLU A 66 -13.55 -4.01 15.35
CA GLU A 66 -12.83 -2.76 15.11
C GLU A 66 -11.82 -2.91 13.98
N SER A 67 -11.05 -3.99 13.95
CA SER A 67 -10.10 -4.28 12.87
C SER A 67 -10.80 -4.33 11.51
N ARG A 68 -11.94 -5.03 11.41
CA ARG A 68 -12.75 -5.08 10.17
C ARG A 68 -13.27 -3.70 9.76
N GLN A 69 -13.75 -2.89 10.71
CA GLN A 69 -14.26 -1.55 10.43
C GLN A 69 -13.14 -0.62 9.92
N ILE A 70 -11.98 -0.63 10.57
CA ILE A 70 -10.81 0.16 10.17
C ILE A 70 -10.32 -0.27 8.79
N CYS A 71 -10.19 -1.58 8.55
CA CYS A 71 -9.80 -2.10 7.23
C CYS A 71 -10.81 -1.69 6.15
N ASN A 72 -12.11 -1.75 6.42
CA ASN A 72 -13.14 -1.29 5.49
C ASN A 72 -13.06 0.21 5.18
N GLN A 73 -12.76 1.05 6.18
CA GLN A 73 -12.58 2.49 5.98
C GLN A 73 -11.33 2.78 5.14
N ARG A 74 -10.20 2.16 5.49
CA ARG A 74 -8.93 2.27 4.74
C ARG A 74 -9.08 1.80 3.30
N TRP A 75 -9.78 0.69 3.07
CA TRP A 75 -10.09 0.19 1.74
C TRP A 75 -10.83 1.20 0.87
N LYS A 76 -11.92 1.77 1.39
CA LYS A 76 -12.70 2.78 0.67
C LYS A 76 -11.87 4.01 0.35
N GLN A 77 -10.96 4.40 1.24
CA GLN A 77 -10.07 5.53 1.03
C GLN A 77 -8.98 5.19 0.00
N LEU A 78 -8.40 3.99 0.07
CA LEU A 78 -7.39 3.48 -0.86
C LEU A 78 -7.89 3.48 -2.31
N LEU A 79 -9.13 3.03 -2.54
CA LEU A 79 -9.74 3.00 -3.87
C LEU A 79 -9.87 4.40 -4.51
N LYS A 80 -10.02 5.46 -3.71
CA LYS A 80 -10.12 6.83 -4.25
C LYS A 80 -8.80 7.33 -4.83
N TYR A 81 -7.67 6.84 -4.32
CA TYR A 81 -6.35 7.24 -4.81
C TYR A 81 -6.02 6.64 -6.18
N ASN A 82 -6.70 5.54 -6.54
CA ASN A 82 -6.56 4.88 -7.85
C ASN A 82 -5.08 4.67 -8.25
N PHE A 83 -4.27 4.20 -7.30
CA PHE A 83 -2.85 3.93 -7.53
C PHE A 83 -2.61 2.94 -8.66
N ILE A 84 -3.47 1.93 -8.73
CA ILE A 84 -3.46 0.90 -9.76
C ILE A 84 -4.88 0.37 -10.00
N THR A 85 -5.13 -0.10 -11.21
CA THR A 85 -6.37 -0.80 -11.56
C THR A 85 -6.33 -2.26 -11.10
N PHE A 86 -7.48 -2.91 -10.99
CA PHE A 86 -7.56 -4.32 -10.60
C PHE A 86 -6.94 -5.29 -11.61
N ASP A 87 -6.88 -4.91 -12.88
CA ASP A 87 -6.13 -5.62 -13.92
C ASP A 87 -4.68 -5.15 -14.03
N GLY A 88 -4.16 -4.44 -13.02
CA GLY A 88 -2.78 -3.94 -12.93
C GLY A 88 -1.72 -4.97 -13.26
N LEU A 89 -1.92 -6.23 -12.85
CA LEU A 89 -0.98 -7.32 -13.17
C LEU A 89 -0.83 -7.56 -14.69
N LYS A 90 -1.84 -7.20 -15.50
CA LYS A 90 -1.80 -7.27 -16.96
C LYS A 90 -1.29 -5.97 -17.58
N THR A 91 -1.65 -4.81 -17.01
CA THR A 91 -1.36 -3.49 -17.60
C THR A 91 0.01 -2.93 -17.20
N ASP A 92 0.41 -3.11 -15.94
CA ASP A 92 1.70 -2.70 -15.39
C ASP A 92 2.11 -3.66 -14.24
N PRO A 93 2.72 -4.82 -14.57
CA PRO A 93 3.07 -5.84 -13.59
C PRO A 93 4.04 -5.35 -12.51
N GLU A 94 4.99 -4.48 -12.87
CA GLU A 94 6.01 -3.95 -11.96
C GLU A 94 5.35 -3.04 -10.91
N LYS A 95 4.51 -2.08 -11.33
CA LYS A 95 3.75 -1.25 -10.38
C LYS A 95 2.76 -2.06 -9.56
N PHE A 96 2.21 -3.15 -10.09
CA PHE A 96 1.37 -4.06 -9.32
C PHE A 96 2.16 -4.69 -8.16
N VAL A 97 3.34 -5.24 -8.45
CA VAL A 97 4.22 -5.81 -7.42
C VAL A 97 4.58 -4.75 -6.39
N ASP A 98 5.04 -3.58 -6.81
CA ASP A 98 5.42 -2.50 -5.91
C ASP A 98 4.27 -2.02 -5.02
N PHE A 99 3.08 -1.84 -5.60
CA PHE A 99 1.88 -1.46 -4.86
C PHE A 99 1.52 -2.50 -3.80
N THR A 100 1.55 -3.77 -4.17
CA THR A 100 1.23 -4.86 -3.23
C THR A 100 2.27 -5.01 -2.13
N GLU A 101 3.56 -4.79 -2.41
CA GLU A 101 4.62 -4.78 -1.40
C GLU A 101 4.41 -3.66 -0.37
N VAL A 102 4.02 -2.46 -0.84
CA VAL A 102 3.67 -1.35 0.06
C VAL A 102 2.45 -1.71 0.91
N LEU A 103 1.41 -2.31 0.34
CA LEU A 103 0.23 -2.72 1.10
C LEU A 103 0.55 -3.80 2.13
N GLU A 104 1.35 -4.82 1.78
CA GLU A 104 1.76 -5.90 2.69
C GLU A 104 2.62 -5.38 3.85
N SER A 105 3.60 -4.52 3.54
CA SER A 105 4.46 -3.89 4.56
C SER A 105 3.68 -2.94 5.47
N TYR A 106 2.63 -2.30 4.94
CA TYR A 106 1.67 -1.58 5.73
C TYR A 106 0.78 -2.58 6.49
N ASP A 107 -0.30 -3.08 5.89
CA ASP A 107 -1.36 -3.87 6.55
C ASP A 107 -1.79 -5.08 5.71
N GLN A 108 -1.51 -6.29 6.20
CA GLN A 108 -1.85 -7.54 5.51
C GLN A 108 -3.35 -7.73 5.26
N SER A 109 -4.23 -7.20 6.12
CA SER A 109 -5.68 -7.31 5.91
C SER A 109 -6.13 -6.46 4.73
N LEU A 110 -5.54 -5.26 4.58
CA LEU A 110 -5.79 -4.38 3.44
C LEU A 110 -5.23 -4.99 2.14
N ALA A 111 -4.02 -5.55 2.18
CA ALA A 111 -3.43 -6.27 1.04
C ALA A 111 -4.30 -7.45 0.60
N THR A 112 -4.71 -8.32 1.54
CA THR A 112 -5.62 -9.45 1.27
C THR A 112 -6.91 -8.99 0.61
N LYS A 113 -7.49 -7.88 1.08
CA LYS A 113 -8.72 -7.34 0.50
C LYS A 113 -8.53 -6.85 -0.94
N PHE A 114 -7.38 -6.25 -1.24
CA PHE A 114 -7.00 -5.88 -2.60
C PHE A 114 -6.88 -7.12 -3.49
N TYR A 115 -6.12 -8.14 -3.08
CA TYR A 115 -5.94 -9.36 -3.86
C TYR A 115 -7.25 -10.06 -4.18
N ILE A 116 -8.13 -10.26 -3.19
CA ILE A 116 -9.42 -10.93 -3.42
C ILE A 116 -10.27 -10.11 -4.39
N SER A 117 -10.28 -8.78 -4.27
CA SER A 117 -11.02 -7.90 -5.18
C SER A 117 -10.46 -7.95 -6.60
N ALA A 118 -9.14 -7.96 -6.75
CA ALA A 118 -8.46 -8.06 -8.04
C ALA A 118 -8.69 -9.43 -8.71
N ILE A 119 -8.55 -10.53 -7.95
CA ILE A 119 -8.81 -11.90 -8.44
C ILE A 119 -10.26 -12.02 -8.91
N PHE A 120 -11.22 -11.54 -8.12
CA PHE A 120 -12.63 -11.56 -8.51
C PHE A 120 -12.86 -10.75 -9.79
N TYR A 121 -12.36 -9.52 -9.85
CA TYR A 121 -12.46 -8.65 -11.03
C TYR A 121 -11.88 -9.31 -12.28
N VAL A 122 -10.65 -9.83 -12.21
CA VAL A 122 -9.96 -10.47 -13.34
C VAL A 122 -10.67 -11.75 -13.77
N THR A 123 -11.21 -12.53 -12.83
CA THR A 123 -11.98 -13.74 -13.15
C THR A 123 -13.24 -13.39 -13.93
N VAL A 124 -14.00 -12.39 -13.47
CA VAL A 124 -15.20 -11.92 -14.19
C VAL A 124 -14.83 -11.32 -15.54
N LEU A 125 -13.73 -10.56 -15.63
CA LEU A 125 -13.27 -9.95 -16.87
C LEU A 125 -12.84 -10.98 -17.92
N SER A 126 -12.17 -12.06 -17.50
CA SER A 126 -11.61 -13.07 -18.40
C SER A 126 -12.58 -14.20 -18.74
N MET A 127 -13.45 -14.60 -17.81
CA MET A 127 -14.36 -15.74 -17.96
C MET A 127 -15.84 -15.33 -18.05
N GLY A 128 -16.15 -14.05 -17.84
CA GLY A 128 -17.51 -13.54 -17.89
C GLY A 128 -18.02 -13.35 -19.32
N THR A 129 -19.32 -13.59 -19.50
CA THR A 129 -20.08 -13.16 -20.69
C THR A 129 -20.67 -11.76 -20.52
N ASP A 130 -21.26 -11.20 -21.58
CA ASP A 130 -21.85 -9.85 -21.62
C ASP A 130 -22.74 -9.51 -20.41
N ARG A 131 -23.53 -10.47 -19.93
CA ARG A 131 -24.41 -10.30 -18.76
C ARG A 131 -23.68 -9.92 -17.46
N HIS A 132 -22.37 -10.18 -17.37
CA HIS A 132 -21.55 -9.89 -16.19
C HIS A 132 -20.81 -8.55 -16.28
N HIS A 133 -20.89 -7.81 -17.40
CA HIS A 133 -20.22 -6.50 -17.51
C HIS A 133 -20.65 -5.52 -16.41
N GLN A 134 -21.92 -5.52 -16.04
CA GLN A 134 -22.45 -4.73 -14.92
C GLN A 134 -21.79 -5.06 -13.56
N ILE A 135 -21.22 -6.26 -13.40
CA ILE A 135 -20.51 -6.66 -12.17
C ILE A 135 -19.14 -5.98 -12.12
N LEU A 136 -18.44 -5.86 -13.26
CA LEU A 136 -17.15 -5.17 -13.34
C LEU A 136 -17.27 -3.71 -12.91
N GLU A 137 -18.32 -3.02 -13.37
CA GLU A 137 -18.61 -1.65 -12.94
C GLU A 137 -18.86 -1.55 -11.43
N LYS A 138 -19.56 -2.53 -10.84
CA LYS A 138 -19.79 -2.58 -9.39
C LYS A 138 -18.50 -2.81 -8.61
N CYS A 139 -17.60 -3.66 -9.11
CA CYS A 139 -16.29 -3.87 -8.51
C CYS A 139 -15.48 -2.57 -8.44
N ILE A 140 -15.38 -1.84 -9.55
CA ILE A 140 -14.62 -0.58 -9.62
C ILE A 140 -15.24 0.47 -8.68
N ASN A 141 -16.57 0.52 -8.60
CA ASN A 141 -17.29 1.47 -7.75
C ASN A 141 -17.39 1.03 -6.28
N ASN A 142 -16.92 -0.17 -5.94
CA ASN A 142 -17.06 -0.79 -4.62
C ASN A 142 -18.52 -0.74 -4.11
N LYS A 143 -19.45 -1.22 -4.94
CA LYS A 143 -20.91 -1.27 -4.72
C LYS A 143 -21.47 -2.69 -4.70
#